data_AF-A0A7S2K468-F1
#
_entry.id   AF-A0A7S2K468-F1
#
_cell.length_a   1.000
_cell.length_b   1.000
_cell.length_c   1.000
_cell.angle_alpha   90.00
_cell.angle_beta   90.00
_cell.angle_gamma   90.00
#
_symmetry.space_group_name_H-M   'P 1'
#
loop_
_entity.id
_entity.type
_entity.pdbx_description
1 polymer ?
#
loop_
_entity_poly.entity_id
_entity_poly.type
_entity_poly.pdbx_seq_one_letter_code
_entity_poly.pdbx_strand_id
1 'polypeptide(L)'
;PDLQAPAPGVEASDVRPLVVAGGLVAKIGDFNSAAACAQPDCLIYDAEGTQLFTPPECFDGRAEILGKPRDVWSLGCVLFAMLFGRCPFWAQANIRLQIAVMTEDLAVPGGVVSPGAE
;
A
#
# COMPACT_ATOMS: atom_id res chain seq x y z
N PRO A 1 29.86 27.38 15.62
CA PRO A 1 29.40 28.22 14.50
C PRO A 1 29.85 27.62 13.16
N ASP A 2 28.90 26.94 12.52
CA ASP A 2 28.65 26.81 11.08
C ASP A 2 29.82 26.74 10.10
N LEU A 3 29.90 25.65 9.32
CA LEU A 3 29.20 25.58 8.02
C LEU A 3 29.40 24.22 7.32
N GLN A 4 28.27 23.59 7.01
CA GLN A 4 27.94 22.72 5.88
C GLN A 4 29.04 21.92 5.14
N ALA A 5 28.95 20.58 5.23
CA ALA A 5 29.34 19.67 4.15
C ALA A 5 28.12 19.39 3.23
N PRO A 6 28.32 19.12 1.93
CA PRO A 6 27.24 19.04 0.95
C PRO A 6 26.43 17.74 1.11
N ALA A 7 25.12 17.84 0.89
CA ALA A 7 24.21 16.70 0.86
C ALA A 7 24.45 15.83 -0.38
N PRO A 8 24.59 14.51 -0.23
CA PRO A 8 24.38 13.58 -1.32
C PRO A 8 23.17 12.69 -1.03
N GLY A 9 22.37 12.48 -2.06
CA GLY A 9 21.63 11.23 -2.20
C GLY A 9 20.21 11.29 -1.65
N VAL A 10 19.29 11.52 -2.57
CA VAL A 10 17.94 10.97 -2.52
C VAL A 10 18.05 9.48 -2.19
N GLU A 11 17.65 9.06 -0.99
CA GLU A 11 17.41 7.64 -0.70
C GLU A 11 15.91 7.39 -0.80
N ALA A 12 15.54 6.74 -1.91
CA ALA A 12 14.24 6.15 -2.08
C ALA A 12 14.06 5.04 -1.03
N SER A 13 13.19 5.27 -0.04
CA SER A 13 12.80 4.24 0.94
C SER A 13 11.81 3.28 0.29
N ASP A 14 12.40 2.29 -0.39
CA ASP A 14 11.72 1.19 -1.04
C ASP A 14 11.18 0.20 0.00
N VAL A 15 9.86 -0.01 0.02
CA VAL A 15 9.21 -1.02 0.86
C VAL A 15 9.51 -2.40 0.27
N ARG A 16 10.36 -3.20 0.92
CA ARG A 16 10.71 -4.57 0.47
C ARG A 16 10.17 -5.62 1.44
N PRO A 17 9.24 -6.51 1.01
CA PRO A 17 8.86 -7.66 1.82
C PRO A 17 10.02 -8.67 1.89
N LEU A 18 10.51 -8.93 3.10
CA LEU A 18 11.59 -9.91 3.35
C LEU A 18 10.99 -11.32 3.48
N VAL A 19 11.31 -12.19 2.52
CA VAL A 19 10.88 -13.61 2.47
C VAL A 19 12.00 -14.50 3.02
N VAL A 20 11.70 -15.37 4.01
CA VAL A 20 12.65 -16.37 4.55
C VAL A 20 12.09 -17.78 4.28
N ALA A 21 12.94 -18.69 3.74
CA ALA A 21 12.58 -20.05 3.39
C ALA A 21 12.65 -21.02 4.61
N GLY A 22 11.60 -21.81 4.82
CA GLY A 22 11.46 -22.77 5.94
C GLY A 22 10.07 -22.85 6.59
N GLY A 23 9.06 -22.27 5.96
CA GLY A 23 7.77 -21.89 6.56
C GLY A 23 7.66 -20.38 6.47
N LEU A 24 6.81 -19.87 5.58
CA LEU A 24 6.71 -18.44 5.30
C LEU A 24 6.10 -17.72 6.51
N VAL A 25 6.93 -17.06 7.30
CA VAL A 25 6.49 -16.14 8.36
C VAL A 25 6.56 -14.72 7.81
N ALA A 26 5.42 -14.17 7.43
CA ALA A 26 5.31 -12.76 7.09
C ALA A 26 5.43 -11.91 8.37
N LYS A 27 6.25 -10.85 8.30
CA LYS A 27 6.39 -9.86 9.37
C LYS A 27 6.13 -8.48 8.78
N ILE A 28 5.29 -7.70 9.46
CA ILE A 28 5.11 -6.29 9.14
C ILE A 28 6.30 -5.53 9.75
N GLY A 29 6.93 -4.69 8.95
CA GLY A 29 8.00 -3.80 9.37
C GLY A 29 7.70 -2.39 8.89
N ASP A 30 8.43 -1.42 9.43
CA ASP A 30 8.27 0.02 9.18
C ASP A 30 6.94 0.61 9.69
N PHE A 31 7.02 1.25 10.85
CA PHE A 31 5.89 1.93 11.51
C PHE A 31 6.05 3.45 11.48
N ASN A 32 6.89 4.00 10.59
CA ASN A 32 7.16 5.44 10.55
C ASN A 32 5.91 6.28 10.25
N SER A 33 5.00 5.77 9.43
CA SER A 33 3.70 6.38 9.12
C SER A 33 2.53 5.74 9.89
N ALA A 34 2.81 4.98 10.96
CA ALA A 34 1.76 4.32 11.72
C ALA A 34 1.09 5.29 12.71
N ALA A 35 -0.24 5.34 12.71
CA ALA A 35 -1.02 6.09 13.68
C ALA A 35 -1.52 5.18 14.81
N ALA A 36 -1.18 5.52 16.06
CA ALA A 36 -1.74 4.83 17.22
C ALA A 36 -3.16 5.33 17.48
N CYS A 37 -4.14 4.41 17.50
CA CYS A 37 -5.52 4.76 17.79
C CYS A 37 -6.14 3.87 18.86
N ALA A 38 -6.82 4.50 19.82
CA ALA A 38 -7.53 3.81 20.88
C ALA A 38 -8.88 3.24 20.43
N GLN A 39 -9.43 3.77 19.32
CA GLN A 39 -10.74 3.41 18.80
C GLN A 39 -10.63 2.71 17.44
N PRO A 40 -11.58 1.82 17.13
CA PRO A 40 -11.58 1.08 15.88
C PRO A 40 -11.72 1.98 14.65
N ASP A 41 -12.39 3.13 14.77
CA ASP A 41 -12.72 4.01 13.66
C ASP A 41 -11.84 5.26 13.70
N CYS A 42 -10.52 5.04 13.67
CA CYS A 42 -9.58 6.15 13.63
C CYS A 42 -9.67 6.89 12.32
N LEU A 43 -9.79 8.21 12.39
CA LEU A 43 -9.64 9.08 11.24
C LEU A 43 -8.16 9.41 11.03
N ILE A 44 -7.68 9.20 9.82
CA ILE A 44 -6.36 9.58 9.36
C ILE A 44 -6.52 10.74 8.37
N TYR A 45 -5.68 11.75 8.53
CA TYR A 45 -5.71 13.00 7.75
C TYR A 45 -4.44 13.18 6.89
N ASP A 46 -3.55 12.19 6.86
CA ASP A 46 -2.33 12.24 6.05
C ASP A 46 -2.56 11.73 4.62
N ALA A 47 -1.72 12.23 3.71
CA ALA A 47 -1.57 11.72 2.35
C ALA A 47 -0.31 10.84 2.23
N GLU A 48 0.21 10.32 3.34
CA GLU A 48 1.46 9.57 3.36
C GLU A 48 1.25 8.15 2.82
N GLY A 49 2.17 7.65 2.00
CA GLY A 49 2.12 6.28 1.51
C GLY A 49 2.42 6.16 0.03
N THR A 50 2.71 4.93 -0.40
CA THR A 50 2.96 4.62 -1.81
C THR A 50 1.61 4.49 -2.53
N GLN A 51 1.40 5.31 -3.57
CA GLN A 51 0.11 5.42 -4.27
C GLN A 51 -0.46 4.11 -4.82
N LEU A 52 0.39 3.11 -5.07
CA LEU A 52 0.01 1.76 -5.51
C LEU A 52 -0.81 0.98 -4.49
N PHE A 53 -0.74 1.37 -3.21
CA PHE A 53 -1.46 0.74 -2.11
C PHE A 53 -2.53 1.68 -1.52
N THR A 54 -2.76 2.85 -2.13
CA THR A 54 -3.73 3.83 -1.63
C THR A 54 -5.14 3.50 -2.15
N PRO A 55 -6.15 3.49 -1.28
CA PRO A 55 -7.53 3.20 -1.67
C PRO A 55 -8.21 4.40 -2.37
N PRO A 56 -9.30 4.18 -3.13
CA PRO A 56 -9.95 5.24 -3.91
C PRO A 56 -10.53 6.39 -3.07
N GLU A 57 -11.00 6.13 -1.84
CA GLU A 57 -11.56 7.16 -0.96
C GLU A 57 -10.54 8.22 -0.55
N CYS A 58 -9.24 7.92 -0.59
CA CYS A 58 -8.18 8.90 -0.36
C CYS A 58 -8.11 9.96 -1.47
N PHE A 59 -8.72 9.71 -2.62
CA PHE A 59 -8.72 10.62 -3.78
C PHE A 59 -10.04 11.37 -3.96
N ASP A 60 -11.08 11.07 -3.18
CA ASP A 60 -12.42 11.69 -3.26
C ASP A 60 -12.47 13.10 -2.60
N GLY A 61 -11.32 13.65 -2.18
CA GLY A 61 -11.23 14.99 -1.58
C GLY A 61 -11.82 15.11 -0.18
N ARG A 62 -12.27 14.00 0.44
CA ARG A 62 -12.69 13.97 1.84
C ARG A 62 -11.46 14.00 2.73
N ALA A 63 -11.47 14.88 3.72
CA ALA A 63 -10.39 14.97 4.70
C ALA A 63 -10.38 13.79 5.69
N GLU A 64 -11.51 13.10 5.83
CA GLU A 64 -11.73 12.05 6.82
C GLU A 64 -11.64 10.67 6.18
N ILE A 65 -10.52 9.97 6.41
CA ILE A 65 -10.31 8.61 5.93
C ILE A 65 -10.26 7.66 7.12
N LEU A 66 -11.02 6.58 7.07
CA LEU A 66 -10.96 5.54 8.09
C LEU A 66 -9.67 4.73 7.92
N GLY A 67 -8.85 4.68 8.97
CA GLY A 67 -7.55 3.99 8.92
C GLY A 67 -7.66 2.48 8.69
N LYS A 68 -8.62 1.82 9.34
CA LYS A 68 -8.78 0.37 9.19
C LYS A 68 -9.15 -0.09 7.77
N PRO A 69 -10.18 0.46 7.10
CA PRO A 69 -10.47 0.13 5.70
C PRO A 69 -9.28 0.41 4.78
N ARG A 70 -8.55 1.50 5.01
CA ARG A 70 -7.35 1.85 4.26
C ARG A 70 -6.24 0.80 4.38
N ASP A 71 -5.99 0.31 5.60
CA ASP A 71 -5.00 -0.76 5.83
C ASP A 71 -5.43 -2.08 5.18
N VAL A 72 -6.73 -2.42 5.24
CA VAL A 72 -7.28 -3.62 4.59
C VAL A 72 -7.11 -3.57 3.07
N TRP A 73 -7.34 -2.41 2.45
CA TRP A 73 -7.07 -2.23 1.02
C TRP A 73 -5.59 -2.42 0.69
N SER A 74 -4.71 -1.79 1.46
CA SER A 74 -3.26 -1.89 1.28
C SER A 74 -2.79 -3.34 1.38
N LEU A 75 -3.30 -4.09 2.37
CA LEU A 75 -3.04 -5.52 2.55
C LEU A 75 -3.55 -6.35 1.37
N GLY A 76 -4.72 -6.02 0.83
CA GLY A 76 -5.27 -6.68 -0.37
C GLY A 76 -4.35 -6.50 -1.59
N CYS A 77 -3.82 -5.29 -1.79
CA CYS A 77 -2.86 -5.02 -2.86
C CYS A 77 -1.54 -5.78 -2.67
N VAL A 78 -1.04 -5.88 -1.43
CA VAL A 78 0.14 -6.68 -1.09
C VAL A 78 -0.10 -8.17 -1.35
N LEU A 79 -1.24 -8.72 -0.92
CA LEU A 79 -1.61 -10.10 -1.19
C LEU A 79 -1.72 -10.37 -2.68
N PHE A 80 -2.35 -9.48 -3.44
CA PHE A 80 -2.44 -9.58 -4.90
C PHE A 80 -1.03 -9.60 -5.53
N ALA A 81 -0.14 -8.71 -5.08
CA ALA A 81 1.25 -8.69 -5.56
C ALA A 81 2.01 -9.99 -5.21
N MET A 82 1.78 -10.57 -4.03
CA MET A 82 2.37 -11.86 -3.66
C MET A 82 1.86 -13.02 -4.51
N LEU A 83 0.56 -13.02 -4.86
CA LEU A 83 -0.06 -14.09 -5.64
C LEU A 83 0.28 -14.02 -7.13
N PHE A 84 0.34 -12.82 -7.69
CA PHE A 84 0.43 -12.61 -9.14
C PHE A 84 1.73 -11.97 -9.62
N GLY A 85 2.61 -11.56 -8.70
CA GLY A 85 3.87 -10.88 -9.02
C GLY A 85 3.70 -9.48 -9.63
N ARG A 86 2.50 -8.89 -9.56
CA ARG A 86 2.18 -7.54 -10.08
C ARG A 86 1.17 -6.85 -9.18
N CYS A 87 1.15 -5.52 -9.17
CA CYS A 87 0.12 -4.76 -8.45
C CYS A 87 -1.26 -4.88 -9.14
N PRO A 88 -2.37 -4.76 -8.38
CA PRO A 88 -3.72 -4.79 -8.95
C PRO A 88 -3.97 -3.67 -9.96
N PHE A 89 -3.42 -2.48 -9.67
CA PHE A 89 -3.44 -1.32 -10.54
C PHE A 89 -2.01 -0.84 -10.77
N TRP A 90 -1.71 -0.38 -11.99
CA TRP A 90 -0.39 0.12 -12.34
C TRP A 90 -0.48 1.17 -13.45
N ALA A 91 0.20 2.29 -13.27
CA ALA A 91 0.42 3.28 -14.32
C ALA A 91 1.73 4.02 -14.12
N GLN A 92 2.32 4.50 -15.21
CA GLN A 92 3.58 5.25 -15.16
C GLN A 92 3.43 6.65 -14.56
N ALA A 93 2.24 7.24 -14.65
CA ALA A 93 1.92 8.54 -14.09
C ALA A 93 0.96 8.40 -12.92
N ASN A 94 1.27 9.07 -11.81
CA ASN A 94 0.47 9.09 -10.58
C ASN A 94 -1.02 9.39 -10.84
N ILE A 95 -1.32 10.40 -11.66
CA ILE A 95 -2.70 10.75 -12.01
C ILE A 95 -3.44 9.63 -12.75
N ARG A 96 -2.72 8.87 -13.59
CA ARG A 96 -3.31 7.73 -14.31
C ARG A 96 -3.57 6.57 -13.36
N LEU A 97 -2.69 6.34 -12.39
CA LEU A 97 -2.88 5.32 -11.37
C LEU A 97 -4.09 5.66 -10.49
N GLN A 98 -4.24 6.91 -10.07
CA GLN A 98 -5.41 7.38 -9.32
C GLN A 98 -6.71 7.15 -10.09
N ILE A 99 -6.74 7.54 -11.38
CA ILE A 99 -7.91 7.30 -12.24
C ILE A 99 -8.21 5.80 -12.32
N ALA A 100 -7.19 4.95 -12.52
CA ALA A 100 -7.37 3.50 -12.59
C ALA A 100 -7.98 2.95 -11.29
N VAL A 101 -7.42 3.32 -10.13
CA VAL A 101 -7.92 2.90 -8.81
C VAL A 101 -9.37 3.34 -8.57
N MET A 102 -9.77 4.51 -9.08
CA MET A 102 -11.12 5.05 -8.89
C MET A 102 -12.15 4.55 -9.90
N THR A 103 -11.73 4.08 -11.09
CA THR A 103 -12.65 3.87 -12.22
C THR A 103 -12.56 2.51 -12.90
N GLU A 104 -11.47 1.77 -12.70
CA GLU A 104 -11.26 0.47 -13.34
C GLU A 104 -11.65 -0.68 -12.40
N ASP A 105 -12.25 -1.73 -12.97
CA ASP A 105 -12.52 -2.96 -12.24
C ASP A 105 -11.26 -3.79 -12.05
N LEU A 106 -11.14 -4.46 -10.89
CA LEU A 106 -10.01 -5.33 -10.59
C LEU A 106 -9.99 -6.56 -11.52
N ALA A 107 -8.95 -6.66 -12.35
CA ALA A 107 -8.71 -7.81 -13.21
C ALA A 107 -7.87 -8.91 -12.52
N VAL A 108 -8.55 -9.91 -11.97
CA VAL A 108 -7.91 -11.08 -11.34
C VAL A 108 -7.60 -12.15 -12.40
N PRO A 109 -6.32 -12.49 -12.66
CA PRO A 109 -5.99 -13.60 -13.55
C PRO A 109 -6.61 -14.92 -13.09
N GLY A 110 -7.15 -15.70 -14.04
CA GLY A 110 -7.64 -17.06 -13.76
C GLY A 110 -6.55 -17.97 -13.21
N GLY A 111 -6.92 -18.93 -12.36
CA GLY A 111 -5.99 -19.90 -11.77
C GLY A 111 -5.67 -19.67 -10.28
N VAL A 112 -6.28 -18.67 -9.64
CA VAL A 112 -6.26 -18.59 -8.17
C VAL A 112 -7.03 -19.76 -7.61
N VAL A 113 -6.34 -20.59 -6.84
CA VAL A 113 -6.91 -21.68 -6.06
C VAL A 113 -8.05 -21.10 -5.21
N SER A 114 -9.28 -21.44 -5.57
CA SER A 114 -10.43 -21.20 -4.71
C SER A 114 -10.26 -22.12 -3.50
N PRO A 115 -10.26 -21.61 -2.26
CA PRO A 115 -10.33 -22.48 -1.09
C PRO A 115 -11.74 -23.09 -1.07
N GLY A 116 -11.94 -24.19 -1.77
CA GLY A 116 -13.25 -24.82 -1.95
C GLY A 116 -13.42 -25.72 -3.18
N ALA A 117 -12.39 -25.92 -4.01
CA ALA A 117 -12.40 -27.00 -4.99
C ALA A 117 -11.88 -28.30 -4.33
N GLU A 118 -12.76 -28.94 -3.56
CA GLU A 118 -12.67 -30.37 -3.23
C GLU A 118 -13.33 -31.21 -4.34
#